data_AF-A0A432T326-F1
#
_entry.id   AF-A0A432T326-F1
#
_cell.length_a   1.000
_cell.length_b   1.000
_cell.length_c   1.000
_cell.angle_alpha   90.00
_cell.angle_beta   90.00
_cell.angle_gamma   90.00
#
_symmetry.space_group_name_H-M   'P 1'
#
loop_
_entity.id
_entity.type
_entity.pdbx_description
1 polymer ?
#
loop_
_entity_poly.entity_id
_entity_poly.type
_entity_poly.pdbx_seq_one_letter_code
_entity_poly.pdbx_strand_id
1 'polypeptide(L)'
;MSYSDRVVDHYENPRNVGYFDKSDKAIGTGLVGAPACGDVMKLQIKVKDDIIKDAKFKTFGCGSAIAASSLLTEWVKGKSLKQATEIKNTEIVEYLSLPPVKIHCSVLAEDAIKAAISPANTPYLFFMKNKKGLHDFTTSFKKHRKNIKKAR
;
A
#
# COMPACT_ATOMS: atom_id res chain seq x y z
N MET A 1 -25.38 13.96 4.92
CA MET A 1 -24.72 12.93 4.08
C MET A 1 -23.52 12.40 4.86
N SER A 2 -23.31 11.08 4.92
CA SER A 2 -22.41 10.42 5.88
C SER A 2 -20.92 10.40 5.48
N TYR A 3 -20.57 11.01 4.34
CA TYR A 3 -19.21 11.03 3.80
C TYR A 3 -18.84 12.47 3.41
N SER A 4 -17.59 12.84 3.63
CA SER A 4 -17.06 14.14 3.21
C SER A 4 -16.91 14.20 1.70
N ASP A 5 -16.99 15.40 1.13
CA ASP A 5 -16.83 15.62 -0.32
C ASP A 5 -15.49 15.06 -0.83
N ARG A 6 -14.45 15.10 0.02
CA ARG A 6 -13.13 14.53 -0.28
C ARG A 6 -13.16 13.02 -0.41
N VAL A 7 -13.90 12.33 0.46
CA VAL A 7 -14.06 10.87 0.36
C VAL A 7 -14.79 10.50 -0.91
N VAL A 8 -15.87 11.23 -1.25
CA VAL A 8 -16.64 11.00 -2.47
C VAL A 8 -15.76 11.22 -3.70
N ASP A 9 -14.99 12.31 -3.74
CA ASP A 9 -14.10 12.63 -4.84
C ASP A 9 -13.02 11.55 -5.09
N HIS A 10 -12.34 11.07 -4.03
CA HIS A 10 -11.37 9.98 -4.18
C HIS A 10 -12.03 8.61 -4.41
N TYR A 11 -13.32 8.45 -4.12
CA TYR A 11 -14.07 7.23 -4.40
C TYR A 11 -14.56 7.16 -5.84
N GLU A 12 -15.13 8.25 -6.36
CA GLU A 12 -15.63 8.35 -7.73
C GLU A 12 -14.49 8.52 -8.75
N ASN A 13 -13.45 9.29 -8.38
CA ASN A 13 -12.28 9.55 -9.22
C ASN A 13 -10.98 9.08 -8.54
N PRO A 14 -10.81 7.78 -8.27
CA PRO A 14 -9.64 7.28 -7.59
C PRO A 14 -8.37 7.47 -8.44
N ARG A 15 -7.36 8.10 -7.85
CA ARG A 15 -6.08 8.41 -8.51
C ARG A 15 -5.10 7.27 -8.37
N ASN A 16 -4.28 7.02 -9.39
CA ASN A 16 -3.24 5.98 -9.36
C ASN A 16 -3.76 4.54 -9.21
N VAL A 17 -4.99 4.26 -9.63
CA VAL A 17 -5.50 2.90 -9.69
C VAL A 17 -4.73 2.10 -10.73
N GLY A 18 -4.25 0.92 -10.33
CA GLY A 18 -3.61 0.01 -11.26
C GLY A 18 -2.61 -0.91 -10.59
N TYR A 19 -1.71 -1.43 -11.41
CA TYR A 19 -0.61 -2.25 -10.94
C TYR A 19 0.63 -1.95 -11.79
N PHE A 20 1.77 -2.32 -11.26
CA PHE A 20 3.00 -2.37 -12.03
C PHE A 20 3.37 -3.80 -12.38
N ASP A 21 4.26 -3.93 -13.36
CA ASP A 21 4.83 -5.23 -13.71
C ASP A 21 5.61 -5.80 -12.52
N LYS A 22 5.40 -7.10 -12.27
CA LYS A 22 6.07 -7.86 -11.22
C LYS A 22 7.55 -8.12 -11.54
N SER A 23 7.96 -7.93 -12.79
CA SER A 23 9.33 -8.13 -13.25
C SER A 23 10.28 -6.98 -12.86
N ASP A 24 9.74 -5.80 -12.54
CA ASP A 24 10.53 -4.61 -12.23
C ASP A 24 11.06 -4.66 -10.79
N LYS A 25 12.38 -4.70 -10.65
CA LYS A 25 13.09 -4.81 -9.36
C LYS A 25 13.08 -3.51 -8.55
N ALA A 26 12.68 -2.40 -9.16
CA ALA A 26 12.53 -1.10 -8.49
C ALA A 26 11.21 -0.99 -7.71
N ILE A 27 10.37 -2.03 -7.72
CA ILE A 27 9.00 -1.96 -7.21
C ILE A 27 8.87 -2.68 -5.86
N GLY A 28 8.54 -1.90 -4.83
CA GLY A 28 8.06 -2.40 -3.55
C GLY A 28 6.57 -2.73 -3.65
N THR A 29 6.15 -3.87 -3.09
CA THR A 29 4.74 -4.27 -3.07
C THR A 29 4.36 -4.65 -1.64
N GLY A 30 3.37 -3.95 -1.09
CA GLY A 30 2.70 -4.29 0.16
C GLY A 30 1.31 -4.83 -0.13
N LEU A 31 0.95 -5.97 0.46
CA LEU A 31 -0.43 -6.44 0.51
C LEU A 31 -0.81 -6.54 1.98
N VAL A 32 -1.83 -5.80 2.38
CA VAL A 32 -2.31 -5.73 3.75
C VAL A 32 -3.82 -5.89 3.79
N GLY A 33 -4.34 -6.28 4.96
CA GLY A 33 -5.76 -6.53 5.17
C GLY A 33 -6.08 -8.02 5.30
N ALA A 34 -7.33 -8.29 5.68
CA ALA A 34 -7.81 -9.63 5.96
C ALA A 34 -9.12 -9.87 5.21
N PRO A 35 -9.27 -10.98 4.47
CA PRO A 35 -10.53 -11.34 3.82
C PRO A 35 -11.71 -11.39 4.79
N ALA A 36 -11.46 -11.74 6.06
CA ALA A 36 -12.48 -11.80 7.11
C ALA A 36 -13.12 -10.43 7.43
N CYS A 37 -12.38 -9.33 7.23
CA CYS A 37 -12.88 -7.98 7.46
C CYS A 37 -13.44 -7.34 6.17
N GLY A 38 -13.32 -8.01 5.02
CA GLY A 38 -13.77 -7.49 3.72
C GLY A 38 -12.88 -6.40 3.12
N ASP A 39 -11.81 -6.00 3.81
CA ASP A 39 -10.88 -4.96 3.36
C ASP A 39 -9.49 -5.56 3.07
N VAL A 40 -9.04 -5.44 1.82
CA VAL A 40 -7.72 -5.89 1.34
C VAL A 40 -7.14 -4.83 0.42
N MET A 41 -5.97 -4.32 0.78
CA MET A 41 -5.27 -3.29 0.02
C MET A 41 -3.93 -3.81 -0.51
N LYS A 42 -3.72 -3.63 -1.80
CA LYS A 42 -2.44 -3.83 -2.48
C LYS A 42 -1.86 -2.47 -2.88
N LEU A 43 -0.74 -2.11 -2.28
CA LEU A 43 0.04 -0.93 -2.63
C LEU A 43 1.33 -1.34 -3.35
N GLN A 44 1.64 -0.67 -4.44
CA GLN A 44 2.91 -0.82 -5.14
C GLN A 44 3.57 0.54 -5.30
N ILE A 45 4.84 0.63 -4.93
CA ILE A 45 5.64 1.85 -5.04
C ILE A 45 6.85 1.58 -5.90
N LYS A 46 7.17 2.49 -6.83
CA LYS A 46 8.37 2.45 -7.64
C LYS A 46 9.40 3.39 -7.02
N VAL A 47 10.51 2.82 -6.58
CA VAL A 47 11.56 3.53 -5.86
C VAL A 47 12.80 3.65 -6.74
N LYS A 48 13.35 4.86 -6.84
CA LYS A 48 14.63 5.13 -7.49
C LYS A 48 15.41 6.10 -6.62
N ASP A 49 16.65 5.74 -6.28
CA ASP A 49 17.54 6.57 -5.46
C ASP A 49 16.89 6.99 -4.12
N ASP A 50 16.26 6.03 -3.42
CA ASP A 50 15.50 6.22 -2.17
C ASP A 50 14.30 7.20 -2.24
N ILE A 51 13.89 7.58 -3.45
CA ILE A 51 12.73 8.44 -3.72
C ILE A 51 11.64 7.62 -4.43
N ILE A 52 10.40 7.75 -3.97
CA ILE A 52 9.23 7.14 -4.61
C ILE A 52 8.89 7.96 -5.86
N LYS A 53 9.13 7.40 -7.04
CA LYS A 53 8.84 8.05 -8.32
C LYS A 53 7.38 7.89 -8.73
N ASP A 54 6.81 6.75 -8.42
CA ASP A 54 5.42 6.47 -8.74
C ASP A 54 4.82 5.49 -7.74
N ALA A 55 3.52 5.55 -7.56
CA ALA A 55 2.78 4.66 -6.69
C ALA A 55 1.48 4.28 -7.37
N LYS A 56 1.07 3.03 -7.22
CA LYS A 56 -0.19 2.48 -7.71
C LYS A 56 -0.83 1.63 -6.64
N PHE A 57 -2.15 1.65 -6.60
CA PHE A 57 -2.89 0.81 -5.67
C PHE A 57 -4.01 0.02 -6.36
N LYS A 58 -4.37 -1.07 -5.70
CA LYS A 58 -5.63 -1.78 -5.88
C LYS A 58 -6.15 -2.13 -4.50
N THR A 59 -7.37 -1.73 -4.21
CA THR A 59 -8.00 -2.07 -2.93
C THR A 59 -9.36 -2.69 -3.19
N PHE A 60 -9.74 -3.60 -2.32
CA PHE A 60 -11.07 -4.17 -2.22
C PHE A 60 -11.55 -3.85 -0.82
N GLY A 61 -12.69 -3.17 -0.71
CA GLY A 61 -13.17 -2.71 0.59
C GLY A 61 -14.21 -1.61 0.45
N CYS A 62 -14.58 -1.01 1.58
CA CYS A 62 -15.54 0.09 1.57
C CYS A 62 -15.01 1.37 0.89
N GLY A 63 -15.91 2.27 0.49
CA GLY A 63 -15.53 3.52 -0.20
C GLY A 63 -14.49 4.37 0.54
N SER A 64 -14.51 4.34 1.87
CA SER A 64 -13.50 5.00 2.72
C SER A 64 -12.11 4.37 2.56
N ALA A 65 -12.01 3.05 2.39
CA ALA A 65 -10.74 2.37 2.15
C ALA A 65 -10.17 2.71 0.76
N ILE A 66 -11.05 2.83 -0.25
CA ILE A 66 -10.67 3.31 -1.60
C ILE A 66 -10.15 4.75 -1.54
N ALA A 67 -10.89 5.63 -0.86
CA ALA A 67 -10.50 7.02 -0.72
C ALA A 67 -9.16 7.18 0.01
N ALA A 68 -8.98 6.48 1.14
CA ALA A 68 -7.73 6.47 1.90
C ALA A 68 -6.56 5.96 1.05
N SER A 69 -6.77 4.86 0.32
CA SER A 69 -5.75 4.27 -0.56
C SER A 69 -5.35 5.22 -1.70
N SER A 70 -6.31 5.91 -2.30
CA SER A 70 -6.07 6.86 -3.39
C SER A 70 -5.29 8.08 -2.89
N LEU A 71 -5.72 8.69 -1.78
CA LEU A 71 -5.04 9.83 -1.17
C LEU A 71 -3.58 9.47 -0.84
N LEU A 72 -3.39 8.29 -0.27
CA LEU A 72 -2.08 7.79 0.11
C LEU A 72 -1.12 7.72 -1.08
N THR A 73 -1.57 7.20 -2.21
CA THR A 73 -0.73 7.10 -3.42
C THR A 73 -0.28 8.44 -3.96
N GLU A 74 -1.08 9.49 -3.78
CA GLU A 74 -0.68 10.85 -4.14
C GLU A 74 0.37 11.39 -3.17
N TRP A 75 0.14 11.22 -1.87
CA TRP A 75 1.03 11.73 -0.83
C TRP A 75 2.42 11.12 -0.88
N VAL A 76 2.53 9.82 -1.15
CA VAL A 76 3.84 9.14 -1.21
C VAL A 76 4.62 9.49 -2.48
N LYS A 77 3.97 9.97 -3.52
CA LYS A 77 4.63 10.27 -4.80
C LYS A 77 5.58 11.45 -4.62
N GLY A 78 6.84 11.28 -5.00
CA GLY A 78 7.88 12.29 -4.85
C GLY A 78 8.52 12.36 -3.45
N LYS A 79 7.98 11.65 -2.45
CA LYS A 79 8.58 11.57 -1.12
C LYS A 79 9.72 10.55 -1.06
N SER A 80 10.66 10.77 -0.14
CA SER A 80 11.65 9.75 0.22
C SER A 80 11.01 8.61 1.01
N LEU A 81 11.69 7.46 1.08
CA LEU A 81 11.21 6.31 1.87
C LEU A 81 10.98 6.68 3.35
N LYS A 82 11.84 7.53 3.94
CA LYS A 82 11.69 7.99 5.33
C LYS A 82 10.45 8.85 5.51
N GLN A 83 10.25 9.83 4.63
CA GLN A 83 9.08 10.70 4.69
C GLN A 83 7.78 9.93 4.45
N ALA A 84 7.81 8.91 3.59
CA ALA A 84 6.64 8.07 3.38
C ALA A 84 6.30 7.23 4.63
N THR A 85 7.30 6.76 5.40
CA THR A 85 7.05 6.06 6.67
C THR A 85 6.59 6.96 7.82
N GLU A 86 6.76 8.28 7.69
CA GLU A 86 6.30 9.26 8.69
C GLU A 86 4.82 9.60 8.55
N ILE A 87 4.19 9.24 7.42
CA ILE A 87 2.75 9.44 7.20
C ILE A 87 1.97 8.58 8.20
N LYS A 88 1.15 9.25 9.02
CA LYS A 88 0.32 8.60 10.04
C LYS A 88 -1.13 8.48 9.58
N ASN A 89 -1.82 7.45 10.06
CA ASN A 89 -3.25 7.28 9.89
C ASN A 89 -4.05 8.51 10.36
N THR A 90 -3.62 9.22 11.41
CA THR A 90 -4.30 10.40 11.94
C THR A 90 -4.42 11.52 10.91
N GLU A 91 -3.38 11.75 10.10
CA GLU A 91 -3.39 12.77 9.05
C GLU A 91 -4.40 12.42 7.95
N ILE A 92 -4.53 11.13 7.62
CA ILE A 92 -5.50 10.63 6.64
C ILE A 92 -6.92 10.80 7.17
N VAL A 93 -7.16 10.47 8.45
CA VAL A 93 -8.46 10.63 9.11
C VAL A 93 -8.89 12.10 9.12
N GLU A 94 -7.99 13.01 9.48
CA GLU A 94 -8.28 14.45 9.49
C GLU A 94 -8.55 14.97 8.08
N TYR A 95 -7.70 14.60 7.11
CA TYR A 95 -7.85 15.06 5.74
C TYR A 95 -9.16 14.59 5.10
N LEU A 96 -9.52 13.32 5.28
CA LEU A 96 -10.76 12.75 4.75
C LEU A 96 -11.97 12.99 5.66
N SER A 97 -11.76 13.60 6.83
CA SER A 97 -12.80 13.81 7.86
C SER A 97 -13.60 12.53 8.14
N LEU A 98 -12.88 11.42 8.34
CA LEU A 98 -13.50 10.11 8.51
C LEU A 98 -14.21 10.01 9.86
N PRO A 99 -15.42 9.42 9.91
CA PRO A 99 -16.08 9.16 11.18
C PRO A 99 -15.31 8.09 11.98
N PRO A 100 -15.45 8.07 13.32
CA PRO A 100 -14.68 7.15 14.19
C PRO A 100 -14.76 5.67 13.78
N VAL A 101 -15.91 5.26 13.25
CA VAL A 101 -16.18 3.88 12.81
C VAL A 101 -15.30 3.44 11.62
N LYS A 102 -14.73 4.38 10.86
CA LYS A 102 -13.94 4.15 9.63
C LYS A 102 -12.44 4.41 9.81
N ILE A 103 -11.97 4.65 11.04
CA ILE A 103 -10.54 4.86 11.33
C ILE A 103 -9.69 3.65 10.92
N HIS A 104 -10.23 2.42 10.99
CA HIS A 104 -9.52 1.21 10.55
C HIS A 104 -9.06 1.26 9.08
N CYS A 105 -9.79 1.95 8.21
CA CYS A 105 -9.40 2.13 6.81
C CYS A 105 -8.12 2.97 6.66
N SER A 106 -7.88 3.91 7.59
CA SER A 106 -6.66 4.73 7.61
C SER A 106 -5.47 3.97 8.17
N VAL A 107 -5.71 3.10 9.15
CA VAL A 107 -4.68 2.19 9.67
C VAL A 107 -4.22 1.22 8.58
N LEU A 108 -5.15 0.69 7.79
CA LEU A 108 -4.84 -0.16 6.64
C LEU A 108 -3.94 0.55 5.62
N ALA A 109 -4.22 1.82 5.33
CA ALA A 109 -3.42 2.63 4.43
C ALA A 109 -1.98 2.80 4.96
N GLU A 110 -1.82 3.20 6.22
CA GLU A 110 -0.50 3.33 6.86
C GLU A 110 0.28 2.00 6.84
N ASP A 111 -0.37 0.90 7.18
CA ASP A 111 0.22 -0.44 7.14
C ASP A 111 0.65 -0.82 5.71
N ALA A 112 -0.12 -0.43 4.70
CA ALA A 112 0.19 -0.71 3.31
C ALA A 112 1.50 -0.03 2.86
N ILE A 113 1.75 1.22 3.26
CA ILE A 113 3.03 1.89 2.99
C ILE A 113 4.17 1.17 3.70
N LYS A 114 4.00 0.91 5.01
CA LYS A 114 5.05 0.26 5.79
C LYS A 114 5.38 -1.10 5.21
N ALA A 115 4.38 -1.86 4.77
CA ALA A 115 4.58 -3.11 4.04
C ALA A 115 5.23 -2.90 2.67
N ALA A 116 4.90 -1.84 1.93
CA ALA A 116 5.53 -1.58 0.63
C ALA A 116 7.02 -1.17 0.76
N ILE A 117 7.40 -0.48 1.84
CA ILE A 117 8.76 0.03 2.11
C ILE A 117 9.61 -0.97 2.89
N SER A 118 9.12 -1.43 4.05
CA SER A 118 9.79 -2.36 4.95
C SER A 118 8.90 -3.56 5.30
N PRO A 119 8.69 -4.46 4.34
CA PRO A 119 7.85 -5.63 4.54
C PRO A 119 8.40 -6.62 5.58
N ALA A 120 9.62 -6.43 6.11
CA ALA A 120 10.17 -7.25 7.19
C ALA A 120 9.58 -6.99 8.57
N ASN A 121 9.05 -5.78 8.77
CA ASN A 121 8.59 -5.31 10.07
C ASN A 121 7.06 -5.35 10.18
N THR A 122 6.38 -5.84 9.13
CA THR A 122 4.92 -5.97 9.07
C THR A 122 4.54 -7.45 9.10
N PRO A 123 3.51 -7.85 9.86
CA PRO A 123 3.02 -9.23 9.90
C PRO A 123 2.40 -9.71 8.57
N TYR A 124 2.27 -8.82 7.58
CA TYR A 124 1.62 -9.09 6.30
C TYR A 124 2.60 -9.57 5.23
N LEU A 125 2.19 -10.63 4.50
CA LEU A 125 3.05 -11.48 3.70
C LEU A 125 3.44 -10.87 2.34
N PHE A 126 4.69 -11.10 1.95
CA PHE A 126 5.19 -10.80 0.62
C PHE A 126 4.66 -11.83 -0.39
N PHE A 127 4.30 -11.39 -1.60
CA PHE A 127 3.98 -12.31 -2.70
C PHE A 127 5.11 -12.32 -3.74
N MET A 128 5.77 -13.47 -3.92
CA MET A 128 6.68 -13.71 -5.05
C MET A 128 6.43 -15.10 -5.64
N LYS A 129 6.67 -15.30 -6.94
CA LYS A 129 6.71 -16.65 -7.53
C LYS A 129 8.12 -17.23 -7.32
N ASN A 130 8.22 -18.44 -6.75
CA ASN A 130 9.48 -19.18 -6.69
C ASN A 130 9.90 -19.70 -8.09
N LYS A 131 11.07 -20.34 -8.21
CA LYS A 131 11.55 -20.92 -9.48
C LYS A 131 10.59 -21.95 -10.11
N LYS A 132 9.62 -22.46 -9.35
CA LYS A 132 8.57 -23.39 -9.81
C LYS A 132 7.26 -22.69 -10.19
N GLY A 133 7.22 -21.35 -10.18
CA GLY A 133 6.03 -20.57 -10.51
C GLY A 133 4.97 -20.49 -9.38
N LEU A 134 5.25 -21.05 -8.21
CA LEU A 134 4.36 -21.10 -7.05
C LEU A 134 4.55 -19.86 -6.16
N HIS A 135 3.45 -19.34 -5.61
CA HIS A 135 3.47 -18.21 -4.69
C HIS A 135 4.14 -18.60 -3.37
N ASP A 136 5.25 -17.94 -3.04
CA ASP A 136 6.01 -18.11 -1.80
C ASP A 136 5.89 -16.86 -0.94
N PHE A 137 5.70 -17.07 0.36
CA PHE A 137 5.42 -16.06 1.35
C PHE A 137 6.69 -15.80 2.16
N THR A 138 7.30 -14.63 2.00
CA THR A 138 8.44 -14.25 2.85
C THR A 138 7.95 -13.38 4.00
N THR A 139 8.66 -13.40 5.12
CA THR A 139 8.37 -12.60 6.32
C THR A 139 9.41 -11.51 6.57
N SER A 140 10.43 -11.37 5.71
CA SER A 140 11.55 -10.43 5.92
C SER A 140 12.10 -9.83 4.62
N PHE A 141 12.40 -8.52 4.61
CA PHE A 141 12.93 -7.77 3.46
C PHE A 141 14.33 -8.25 3.06
N LYS A 142 15.14 -8.67 4.04
CA LYS A 142 16.45 -9.30 3.78
C LYS A 142 16.28 -10.66 3.10
N LYS A 143 15.29 -11.45 3.54
CA LYS A 143 14.93 -12.74 2.91
C LYS A 143 14.33 -12.52 1.52
N HIS A 144 13.53 -11.48 1.35
CA HIS A 144 13.00 -11.03 0.07
C HIS A 144 14.10 -10.62 -0.91
N ARG A 145 15.04 -9.72 -0.53
CA ARG A 145 16.19 -9.37 -1.38
C ARG A 145 17.08 -10.57 -1.69
N LYS A 146 17.27 -11.49 -0.74
CA LYS A 146 18.04 -12.73 -0.96
C LYS A 146 17.31 -13.68 -1.92
N ASN A 147 15.99 -13.77 -1.82
CA ASN A 147 15.15 -14.57 -2.72
C ASN A 147 15.10 -13.97 -4.13
N ILE A 148 15.02 -12.64 -4.27
CA ILE A 148 15.18 -11.93 -5.57
C ILE A 148 16.52 -12.28 -6.21
N LYS A 149 17.62 -12.29 -5.42
CA LYS A 149 18.94 -12.67 -5.92
C LYS A 149 19.02 -14.15 -6.32
N LYS A 150 18.36 -15.06 -5.57
CA LYS A 150 18.34 -16.51 -5.83
C LYS A 150 17.39 -16.94 -6.96
N ALA A 151 16.40 -16.12 -7.33
CA ALA A 151 15.44 -16.40 -8.39
C ALA A 151 15.98 -16.09 -9.81
N ARG A 152 17.13 -15.41 -9.91
CA ARG A 152 17.98 -15.48 -11.11
C ARG A 152 18.55 -16.89 -11.29
#